data_AF-A0A2K4MJF8-F1
#
_entry.id   AF-A0A2K4MJF8-F1
#
_cell.length_a   1.000
_cell.length_b   1.000
_cell.length_c   1.000
_cell.angle_alpha   90.00
_cell.angle_beta   90.00
_cell.angle_gamma   90.00
#
_symmetry.space_group_name_H-M   'P 1'
#
loop_
_entity.id
_entity.type
_entity.pdbx_description
1 polymer ?
#
loop_
_entity_poly.entity_id
_entity_poly.type
_entity_poly.pdbx_seq_one_letter_code
_entity_poly.pdbx_strand_id
1 'polypeptide(L)'
;MRLPLPLIAALLSAQAWAGVLDDCTQSQPDTPAIAACLQQRHADIRKQLQAQEDKTLDAMRKLDAATDGRFHAARELRRARQAYEAYRRQHCGWVEASYASGNGAGRARLACEIDLDTQRLAELGRQS
;
A
#
# COMPACT_ATOMS: atom_id res chain seq x y z
N MET A 1 -20.00 51.45 -18.32
CA MET A 1 -19.57 50.61 -17.17
C MET A 1 -19.95 49.17 -17.47
N ARG A 2 -18.97 48.30 -17.78
CA ARG A 2 -19.14 46.85 -17.87
C ARG A 2 -17.89 46.24 -17.23
N LEU A 3 -18.05 45.64 -16.06
CA LEU A 3 -16.96 44.99 -15.32
C LEU A 3 -16.75 43.58 -15.88
N PRO A 4 -15.51 43.14 -16.17
CA PRO A 4 -15.25 41.75 -16.53
C PRO A 4 -15.16 40.89 -15.26
N LEU A 5 -15.87 39.76 -15.26
CA LEU A 5 -15.86 38.76 -14.19
C LEU A 5 -14.60 37.87 -14.35
N PRO A 6 -13.75 37.67 -13.33
CA PRO A 6 -12.61 36.78 -13.46
C PRO A 6 -13.03 35.32 -13.24
N LEU A 7 -12.66 34.45 -14.19
CA LEU A 7 -12.68 33.00 -14.05
C LEU A 7 -11.59 32.58 -13.05
N ILE A 8 -11.99 32.24 -11.82
CA ILE A 8 -11.11 31.59 -10.85
C ILE A 8 -11.10 30.09 -11.18
N ALA A 9 -10.06 29.64 -11.90
CA ALA A 9 -9.78 28.22 -12.07
C ALA A 9 -9.18 27.68 -10.77
N ALA A 10 -9.98 27.00 -9.96
CA ALA A 10 -9.50 26.25 -8.80
C ALA A 10 -8.71 25.03 -9.30
N LEU A 11 -7.38 25.12 -9.27
CA LEU A 11 -6.49 23.98 -9.42
C LEU A 11 -6.68 23.07 -8.20
N LEU A 12 -7.51 22.04 -8.33
CA LEU A 12 -7.48 20.90 -7.42
C LEU A 12 -6.11 20.25 -7.60
N SER A 13 -5.17 20.56 -6.71
CA SER A 13 -3.93 19.80 -6.58
C SER A 13 -4.30 18.38 -6.17
N ALA A 14 -4.48 17.50 -7.16
CA ALA A 14 -4.41 16.07 -6.92
C ALA A 14 -3.06 15.82 -6.27
N GLN A 15 -3.06 15.39 -5.01
CA GLN A 15 -1.90 14.78 -4.42
C GLN A 15 -1.66 13.52 -5.24
N ALA A 16 -0.84 13.62 -6.27
CA ALA A 16 -0.23 12.45 -6.88
C ALA A 16 0.61 11.86 -5.75
N TRP A 17 0.19 10.71 -5.24
CA TRP A 17 1.04 9.90 -4.39
C TRP A 17 2.15 9.46 -5.33
N ALA A 18 3.28 10.16 -5.30
CA ALA A 18 4.49 9.67 -5.93
C ALA A 18 4.69 8.26 -5.37
N GLY A 19 4.71 7.26 -6.26
CA GLY A 19 4.89 5.89 -5.82
C GLY A 19 6.27 5.75 -5.20
N VAL A 20 6.49 4.73 -4.35
CA VAL A 20 7.79 4.57 -3.68
C VAL A 20 8.97 4.46 -4.67
N LEU A 21 8.71 4.04 -5.91
CA LEU A 21 9.70 4.01 -6.98
C LEU A 21 10.20 5.40 -7.35
N ASP A 22 9.31 6.38 -7.45
CA ASP A 22 9.66 7.76 -7.78
C ASP A 22 10.46 8.38 -6.63
N ASP A 23 10.03 8.15 -5.38
CA ASP A 23 10.73 8.60 -4.18
C ASP A 23 12.17 8.06 -4.12
N CYS A 24 12.34 6.75 -4.33
CA CYS A 24 13.66 6.12 -4.35
C CYS A 24 14.49 6.60 -5.55
N THR A 25 13.88 6.83 -6.72
CA THR A 25 14.59 7.30 -7.91
C THR A 25 15.09 8.74 -7.75
N GLN A 26 14.31 9.61 -7.09
CA GLN A 26 14.72 10.99 -6.82
C GLN A 26 15.77 11.09 -5.70
N SER A 27 15.77 10.15 -4.77
CA SER A 27 16.61 10.20 -3.56
C SER A 27 17.95 9.48 -3.70
N GLN A 28 18.15 8.66 -4.74
CA GLN A 28 19.30 7.77 -4.86
C GLN A 28 20.13 8.04 -6.12
N PRO A 29 21.46 7.89 -6.07
CA PRO A 29 22.36 8.32 -7.14
C PRO A 29 22.41 7.39 -8.35
N ASP A 30 22.06 6.11 -8.19
CA ASP A 30 22.18 5.10 -9.25
C ASP A 30 21.21 3.91 -9.08
N THR A 31 21.19 3.02 -10.07
CA THR A 31 20.27 1.87 -10.10
C THR A 31 20.45 0.89 -8.93
N PRO A 32 21.68 0.49 -8.54
CA PRO A 32 21.89 -0.29 -7.32
C PRO A 32 21.36 0.36 -6.05
N ALA A 33 21.59 1.66 -5.86
CA ALA A 33 21.11 2.41 -4.70
C ALA A 33 19.57 2.52 -4.68
N ILE A 34 18.94 2.68 -5.86
CA ILE A 34 17.47 2.62 -5.99
C ILE A 34 16.95 1.24 -5.57
N ALA A 35 17.60 0.15 -6.01
CA ALA A 35 17.19 -1.19 -5.64
C ALA A 35 17.31 -1.43 -4.13
N ALA A 36 18.41 -0.98 -3.50
CA ALA A 36 18.61 -1.06 -2.06
C ALA A 36 17.55 -0.25 -1.28
N CYS A 37 17.23 0.97 -1.75
CA CYS A 37 16.16 1.80 -1.19
C CYS A 37 14.81 1.06 -1.19
N LEU A 38 14.43 0.49 -2.33
CA LEU A 38 13.18 -0.27 -2.46
C LEU A 38 13.19 -1.50 -1.54
N GLN A 39 14.29 -2.26 -1.48
CA GLN A 39 14.39 -3.44 -0.61
C GLN A 39 14.21 -3.08 0.86
N GLN A 40 14.83 -1.99 1.31
CA GLN A 40 14.68 -1.50 2.68
C GLN A 40 13.23 -1.09 2.96
N ARG A 41 12.63 -0.30 2.07
CA ARG A 41 11.21 0.12 2.20
C ARG A 41 10.26 -1.07 2.24
N HIS A 42 10.50 -2.10 1.43
CA HIS A 42 9.72 -3.32 1.42
C HIS A 42 9.83 -4.08 2.74
N ALA A 43 11.05 -4.24 3.29
CA ALA A 43 11.24 -4.88 4.59
C ALA A 43 10.52 -4.11 5.71
N ASP A 44 10.64 -2.78 5.71
CA ASP A 44 10.02 -1.92 6.71
C ASP A 44 8.49 -1.99 6.67
N ILE A 45 7.88 -1.85 5.48
CA ILE A 45 6.43 -1.86 5.37
C ILE A 45 5.83 -3.23 5.66
N ARG A 46 6.51 -4.32 5.28
CA ARG A 46 6.08 -5.69 5.60
C ARG A 46 6.06 -5.93 7.09
N LYS A 47 7.07 -5.46 7.82
CA LYS A 47 7.14 -5.54 9.28
C LYS A 47 6.01 -4.73 9.93
N GLN A 48 5.76 -3.51 9.48
CA GLN A 48 4.69 -2.66 10.00
C GLN A 48 3.31 -3.24 9.74
N LEU A 49 3.06 -3.71 8.51
CA LEU A 49 1.81 -4.33 8.12
C LEU A 49 1.53 -5.59 8.96
N GLN A 50 2.52 -6.46 9.13
CA GLN A 50 2.36 -7.65 9.98
C GLN A 50 1.99 -7.28 11.42
N ALA A 51 2.70 -6.32 12.02
CA ALA A 51 2.40 -5.88 13.38
C ALA A 51 0.98 -5.29 13.50
N GLN A 52 0.53 -4.51 12.52
CA GLN A 52 -0.82 -3.96 12.51
C GLN A 52 -1.89 -5.03 12.28
N GLU A 53 -1.64 -6.03 11.43
CA GLU A 53 -2.54 -7.17 11.23
C GLU A 53 -2.69 -7.98 12.53
N ASP A 54 -1.59 -8.24 13.24
CA ASP A 54 -1.61 -8.97 14.52
C ASP A 54 -2.40 -8.18 15.58
N LYS A 55 -2.14 -6.87 15.70
CA LYS A 55 -2.91 -5.96 16.57
C LYS A 55 -4.41 -6.00 16.24
N THR A 56 -4.76 -5.91 14.96
CA THR A 56 -6.16 -5.92 14.50
C THR A 56 -6.81 -7.28 14.78
N LEU A 57 -6.08 -8.37 14.59
CA LEU A 57 -6.56 -9.72 14.89
C LEU A 57 -6.87 -9.90 16.38
N ASP A 58 -6.03 -9.37 17.27
CA ASP A 58 -6.29 -9.41 18.70
C ASP A 58 -7.50 -8.58 19.10
N ALA A 59 -7.73 -7.42 18.47
CA ALA A 59 -8.97 -6.66 18.64
C ALA A 59 -10.20 -7.46 18.18
N MET A 60 -10.13 -8.13 17.02
CA MET A 60 -11.23 -8.96 16.53
C MET A 60 -11.50 -10.18 17.43
N ARG A 61 -10.46 -10.80 18.00
CA ARG A 61 -10.61 -11.88 18.99
C ARG A 61 -11.32 -11.40 20.26
N LYS A 62 -11.00 -10.19 20.73
CA LYS A 62 -11.69 -9.58 21.88
C LYS A 62 -13.16 -9.31 21.57
N LEU A 63 -13.46 -8.81 20.37
CA LEU A 63 -14.83 -8.61 19.91
C LEU A 63 -15.60 -9.94 19.83
N ASP A 64 -14.99 -10.98 19.27
CA ASP A 64 -15.60 -12.31 19.22
C ASP A 64 -15.86 -12.84 20.64
N ALA A 65 -14.92 -12.70 21.57
CA ALA A 65 -15.12 -13.10 22.97
C ALA A 65 -16.27 -12.33 23.65
N ALA A 66 -16.41 -11.03 23.39
CA ALA A 66 -17.46 -10.19 23.95
C ALA A 66 -18.86 -10.45 23.33
N THR A 67 -18.92 -11.14 22.20
CA THR A 67 -20.17 -11.39 21.45
C THR A 67 -20.48 -12.88 21.32
N ASP A 68 -19.87 -13.72 22.16
CA ASP A 68 -19.93 -15.19 22.11
C ASP A 68 -19.69 -15.76 20.70
N GLY A 69 -18.81 -15.10 19.95
CA GLY A 69 -18.39 -15.48 18.61
C GLY A 69 -19.45 -15.29 17.52
N ARG A 70 -20.57 -14.60 17.79
CA ARG A 70 -21.70 -14.43 16.85
C ARG A 70 -21.30 -13.91 15.46
N PHE A 71 -20.29 -13.05 15.39
CA PHE A 71 -19.88 -12.38 14.16
C PHE A 71 -18.62 -12.98 13.52
N HIS A 72 -17.87 -13.81 14.25
CA HIS A 72 -16.63 -14.44 13.79
C HIS A 72 -15.62 -13.46 13.15
N ALA A 73 -15.50 -12.27 13.71
CA ALA A 73 -14.70 -11.18 13.17
C ALA A 73 -13.23 -11.58 12.95
N ALA A 74 -12.65 -12.38 13.86
CA ALA A 74 -11.27 -12.84 13.72
C ALA A 74 -11.10 -13.80 12.54
N ARG A 75 -12.12 -14.60 12.22
CA ARG A 75 -12.10 -15.50 11.05
C ARG A 75 -12.19 -14.69 9.76
N GLU A 76 -13.10 -13.71 9.70
CA GLU A 76 -13.26 -12.89 8.50
C GLU A 76 -12.03 -12.02 8.22
N LEU A 77 -11.37 -11.48 9.26
CA LEU A 77 -10.10 -10.77 9.07
C LEU A 77 -9.01 -11.68 8.47
N ARG A 78 -8.89 -12.93 8.94
CA ARG A 78 -7.93 -13.90 8.37
C ARG A 78 -8.22 -14.19 6.90
N ARG A 79 -9.48 -14.32 6.52
CA ARG A 79 -9.89 -14.49 5.11
C ARG A 79 -9.56 -13.25 4.28
N ALA A 80 -9.84 -12.06 4.81
CA ALA A 80 -9.50 -10.81 4.15
C ALA A 80 -7.99 -10.67 3.91
N ARG A 81 -7.15 -11.03 4.90
CA ARG A 81 -5.70 -11.09 4.75
C ARG A 81 -5.27 -12.04 3.63
N GLN A 82 -5.80 -13.26 3.59
CA GLN A 82 -5.47 -14.23 2.54
C GLN A 82 -5.85 -13.73 1.14
N ALA A 83 -7.05 -13.13 1.02
CA ALA A 83 -7.51 -12.54 -0.24
C ALA A 83 -6.62 -11.37 -0.68
N TYR A 84 -6.22 -10.52 0.26
CA TYR A 84 -5.29 -9.42 0.00
C TYR A 84 -3.92 -9.92 -0.49
N GLU A 85 -3.33 -10.92 0.19
CA GLU A 85 -2.06 -11.50 -0.23
C GLU A 85 -2.14 -12.10 -1.65
N ALA A 86 -3.25 -12.75 -2.00
CA ALA A 86 -3.49 -13.27 -3.34
C ALA A 86 -3.62 -12.14 -4.38
N TYR A 87 -4.41 -11.11 -4.08
CA TYR A 87 -4.56 -9.93 -4.93
C TYR A 87 -3.21 -9.25 -5.15
N ARG A 88 -2.45 -8.94 -4.10
CA ARG A 88 -1.15 -8.28 -4.19
C ARG A 88 -0.19 -9.05 -5.09
N ARG A 89 -0.10 -10.38 -4.92
CA ARG A 89 0.76 -11.22 -5.77
C ARG A 89 0.35 -11.18 -7.23
N GLN A 90 -0.94 -11.31 -7.54
CA GLN A 90 -1.43 -11.33 -8.93
C GLN A 90 -1.31 -9.96 -9.58
N HIS A 91 -1.74 -8.91 -8.88
CA HIS A 91 -1.70 -7.55 -9.38
C HIS A 91 -0.26 -7.09 -9.64
N CYS A 92 0.64 -7.27 -8.67
CA CYS A 92 2.04 -6.89 -8.86
C CYS A 92 2.79 -7.79 -9.84
N GLY A 93 2.33 -9.03 -10.07
CA GLY A 93 2.81 -9.87 -11.17
C GLY A 93 2.41 -9.33 -12.55
N TRP A 94 1.20 -8.77 -12.69
CA TRP A 94 0.79 -8.06 -13.90
C TRP A 94 1.60 -6.77 -14.10
N VAL A 95 1.83 -5.99 -13.03
CA VAL A 95 2.69 -4.79 -13.09
C VAL A 95 4.08 -5.16 -13.56
N GLU A 96 4.70 -6.19 -12.97
CA GLU A 96 6.01 -6.71 -13.40
C GLU A 96 6.03 -7.06 -14.90
N ALA A 97 5.03 -7.81 -15.37
CA ALA A 97 4.93 -8.23 -16.77
C ALA A 97 4.74 -7.04 -17.73
N SER A 98 4.10 -5.94 -17.29
CA SER A 98 3.94 -4.73 -18.09
C SER A 98 5.27 -4.01 -18.41
N TYR A 99 6.32 -4.30 -17.63
CA TYR A 99 7.68 -3.82 -17.87
C TYR A 99 8.53 -4.81 -18.70
N ALA A 100 7.92 -5.89 -19.18
CA ALA A 100 8.54 -6.99 -19.92
C ALA A 100 9.66 -7.71 -19.13
N SER A 101 10.90 -7.24 -19.18
CA SER A 101 12.07 -7.92 -18.58
C SER A 101 13.14 -6.94 -18.07
N GLY A 102 14.12 -7.48 -17.36
CA GLY A 102 15.26 -6.73 -16.83
C GLY A 102 15.00 -6.03 -15.50
N ASN A 103 15.96 -5.21 -15.07
CA ASN A 103 15.96 -4.58 -13.74
C ASN A 103 14.80 -3.59 -13.52
N GLY A 104 14.12 -3.14 -14.59
CA GLY A 104 12.90 -2.33 -14.50
C GLY A 104 11.72 -3.13 -13.94
N ALA A 105 11.53 -4.36 -14.40
CA ALA A 105 10.41 -5.21 -14.01
C ALA A 105 10.43 -5.56 -12.52
N GLY A 106 11.58 -6.00 -12.00
CA GLY A 106 11.72 -6.31 -10.57
C GLY A 106 11.51 -5.10 -9.66
N ARG A 107 11.97 -3.91 -10.07
CA ARG A 107 11.73 -2.66 -9.32
C ARG A 107 10.26 -2.26 -9.34
N ALA A 108 9.59 -2.37 -10.49
CA ALA A 108 8.17 -2.09 -10.62
C ALA A 108 7.31 -3.02 -9.76
N ARG A 109 7.65 -4.32 -9.73
CA ARG A 109 7.02 -5.29 -8.83
C ARG A 109 7.15 -4.87 -7.37
N LEU A 110 8.38 -4.59 -6.93
CA LEU A 110 8.66 -4.26 -5.53
C LEU A 110 7.93 -2.98 -5.10
N ALA A 111 7.93 -1.97 -5.97
CA ALA A 111 7.20 -0.72 -5.74
C ALA A 111 5.70 -0.96 -5.58
N CYS A 112 5.09 -1.75 -6.48
CA CYS A 112 3.69 -2.15 -6.37
C CYS A 112 3.37 -2.84 -5.04
N GLU A 113 4.22 -3.77 -4.60
CA GLU A 113 4.02 -4.48 -3.33
C GLU A 113 4.08 -3.51 -2.14
N ILE A 114 5.01 -2.55 -2.15
CA ILE A 114 5.14 -1.52 -1.10
C ILE A 114 3.93 -0.58 -1.09
N ASP A 115 3.50 -0.10 -2.25
CA ASP A 115 2.40 0.86 -2.35
C ASP A 115 1.09 0.22 -1.87
N LEU A 116 0.82 -1.04 -2.26
CA LEU A 116 -0.33 -1.79 -1.77
C LEU A 116 -0.22 -2.08 -0.26
N ASP A 117 0.95 -2.41 0.25
CA ASP A 117 1.14 -2.69 1.69
C ASP A 117 0.95 -1.41 2.52
N THR A 118 1.39 -0.27 2.01
CA THR A 118 1.19 1.05 2.62
C THR A 118 -0.28 1.42 2.69
N GLN A 119 -1.03 1.20 1.61
CA GLN A 119 -2.47 1.42 1.57
C GLN A 119 -3.21 0.51 2.57
N ARG A 120 -2.84 -0.78 2.62
CA ARG A 120 -3.45 -1.74 3.54
C ARG A 120 -3.15 -1.42 5.00
N LEU A 121 -1.91 -1.02 5.30
CA LEU A 121 -1.52 -0.56 6.63
C LEU A 121 -2.38 0.64 7.06
N ALA A 122 -2.55 1.65 6.19
CA ALA A 122 -3.38 2.80 6.47
C ALA A 122 -4.87 2.44 6.64
N GLU A 123 -5.39 1.48 5.86
CA GLU A 123 -6.75 0.98 5.98
C GLU A 123 -7.00 0.30 7.33
N LEU A 124 -6.10 -0.59 7.75
CA LEU A 124 -6.18 -1.28 9.04
C LEU A 124 -5.99 -0.32 10.21
N GLY A 125 -5.12 0.69 10.07
CA GLY A 125 -4.91 1.72 11.07
C GLY A 125 -6.14 2.59 11.36
N ARG A 126 -7.05 2.75 10.38
CA ARG A 126 -8.34 3.44 10.59
C ARG A 126 -9.39 2.58 11.30
N GLN A 127 -9.22 1.27 11.30
CA GLN A 127 -10.17 0.30 11.87
C GLN A 127 -9.77 -0.15 13.29
N SER A 128 -8.60 0.28 13.79
CA SER A 128 -8.06 -0.07 15.10
C SER A 128 -8.16 1.07 16.10
#